data_AF-A0A354DHS1-F1
#
_entry.id   AF-A0A354DHS1-F1
#
_cell.length_a   1.000
_cell.length_b   1.000
_cell.length_c   1.000
_cell.angle_alpha   90.00
_cell.angle_beta   90.00
_cell.angle_gamma   90.00
#
_symmetry.space_group_name_H-M   'P 1'
#
loop_
_entity.id
_entity.type
_entity.pdbx_description
1 polymer ?
#
loop_
_entity_poly.entity_id
_entity_poly.type
_entity_poly.pdbx_seq_one_letter_code
_entity_poly.pdbx_strand_id
1 'polypeptide(L)'
;MLDGIVFHQILQWHSTYMHTDRFNQIVSDGVFHLGVTLITFWGATVLWRSNPWSESYSVRRFWSGLFLGSGVFNFFEGIINHHILEIHHVRPGDPYEFYYDLAFDGIGVLMLIIGWSLYRSLKTVRRYSI
;
A
#
# COMPACT_ATOMS: atom_id res chain seq x y z
N MET A 1 -3.25 4.69 4.07
CA MET A 1 -3.78 6.07 4.09
C MET A 1 -5.23 6.11 3.66
N LEU A 2 -5.52 5.76 2.40
CA LEU A 2 -6.91 5.78 1.90
C LEU A 2 -7.80 4.80 2.66
N ASP A 3 -7.29 3.60 2.96
CA ASP A 3 -7.97 2.61 3.78
C ASP A 3 -8.46 3.22 5.10
N GLY A 4 -7.55 3.67 5.96
CA GLY A 4 -8.00 4.25 7.23
C GLY A 4 -8.90 5.48 7.12
N ILE A 5 -8.71 6.37 6.13
CA ILE A 5 -9.64 7.51 5.92
C ILE A 5 -11.06 7.00 5.62
N VAL A 6 -11.18 6.10 4.64
CA VAL A 6 -12.48 5.64 4.16
C VAL A 6 -13.10 4.64 5.13
N PHE A 7 -12.36 3.61 5.52
CA PHE A 7 -12.88 2.48 6.27
C PHE A 7 -12.78 2.66 7.78
N HIS A 8 -11.76 3.32 8.33
CA HIS A 8 -11.66 3.48 9.79
C HIS A 8 -12.37 4.74 10.29
N GLN A 9 -12.27 5.84 9.54
CA GLN A 9 -12.80 7.14 9.99
C GLN A 9 -14.18 7.47 9.42
N ILE A 10 -14.38 7.36 8.10
CA ILE A 10 -15.68 7.70 7.47
C ILE A 10 -16.71 6.60 7.70
N LEU A 11 -16.40 5.36 7.32
CA LEU A 11 -17.33 4.23 7.41
C LEU A 11 -17.28 3.53 8.77
N GLN A 12 -16.19 3.71 9.52
CA GLN A 12 -15.94 3.06 10.82
C GLN A 12 -16.16 1.54 10.77
N TRP A 13 -15.82 0.94 9.64
CA TRP A 13 -16.01 -0.46 9.34
C TRP A 13 -15.07 -1.33 10.18
N HIS A 14 -13.80 -0.95 10.24
CA HIS A 14 -12.79 -1.63 11.06
C HIS A 14 -11.74 -0.64 11.56
N SER A 15 -10.87 -1.09 12.44
CA SER A 15 -9.66 -0.43 12.89
C SER A 15 -8.50 -1.43 12.80
N THR A 16 -7.28 -0.92 12.89
CA THR A 16 -6.02 -1.69 12.76
C THR A 16 -5.91 -2.81 13.79
N TYR A 17 -6.43 -2.58 15.00
CA TYR A 17 -6.53 -3.62 16.02
C TYR A 17 -7.95 -3.71 16.55
N MET A 18 -8.71 -4.70 16.08
CA MET A 18 -10.13 -4.85 16.44
C MET A 18 -10.36 -5.42 17.84
N HIS A 19 -9.42 -6.19 18.38
CA HIS A 19 -9.56 -6.92 19.66
C HIS A 19 -9.20 -6.07 20.88
N THR A 20 -9.68 -4.82 20.91
CA THR A 20 -9.44 -3.87 22.01
C THR A 20 -10.59 -2.88 22.15
N ASP A 21 -10.55 -2.01 23.16
CA ASP A 21 -11.54 -0.95 23.36
C ASP A 21 -11.44 0.17 22.31
N ARG A 22 -12.49 1.01 22.25
CA ARG A 22 -12.59 2.06 21.22
C ARG A 22 -11.44 3.07 21.29
N PHE A 23 -10.93 3.39 22.48
CA PHE A 23 -9.81 4.32 22.61
C PHE A 23 -8.56 3.72 21.97
N ASN A 24 -8.24 2.47 22.31
CA ASN A 24 -7.08 1.78 21.78
C ASN A 24 -7.18 1.47 20.28
N GLN A 25 -8.38 1.25 19.74
CA GLN A 25 -8.62 1.17 18.29
C GLN A 25 -8.18 2.46 17.58
N ILE A 26 -8.64 3.62 18.06
CA ILE A 26 -8.28 4.93 17.49
C ILE A 26 -6.78 5.18 17.61
N VAL A 27 -6.16 4.82 18.73
CA VAL A 27 -4.70 4.95 18.92
C VAL A 27 -3.96 4.05 17.92
N SER A 28 -4.39 2.80 17.74
CA SER A 28 -3.77 1.87 16.79
C SER A 28 -3.84 2.39 15.36
N ASP A 29 -4.99 2.94 14.95
CA ASP A 29 -5.17 3.58 13.65
C ASP A 29 -4.19 4.75 13.52
N GLY A 30 -4.12 5.63 14.52
CA GLY A 30 -3.23 6.78 14.51
C GLY A 30 -1.74 6.41 14.37
N VAL A 31 -1.29 5.39 15.10
CA VAL A 31 0.10 4.90 15.04
C VAL A 31 0.41 4.30 13.68
N PHE A 32 -0.48 3.45 13.16
CA PHE A 32 -0.33 2.87 11.83
C PHE A 32 -0.32 3.97 10.75
N HIS A 33 -1.22 4.95 10.86
CA HIS A 33 -1.28 6.10 9.97
C HIS A 33 0.00 6.93 10.00
N LEU A 34 0.55 7.19 11.19
CA LEU A 34 1.81 7.92 11.33
C LEU A 34 2.94 7.18 10.63
N GLY A 35 3.07 5.86 10.86
CA GLY A 35 4.10 5.03 10.23
C GLY A 35 4.03 5.07 8.70
N VAL A 36 2.85 4.82 8.12
CA VAL A 36 2.67 4.84 6.67
C VAL A 36 2.84 6.25 6.09
N THR A 37 2.48 7.30 6.82
CA THR A 37 2.73 8.70 6.43
C THR A 37 4.23 8.96 6.34
N LEU A 38 5.01 8.56 7.35
CA LEU A 38 6.46 8.72 7.35
C LEU A 38 7.12 7.98 6.17
N ILE A 39 6.68 6.75 5.88
CA ILE A 39 7.15 5.98 4.72
C ILE A 39 6.80 6.68 3.41
N THR A 40 5.59 7.23 3.29
CA THR A 40 5.14 7.97 2.11
C THR A 40 5.98 9.24 1.91
N PHE A 41 6.21 10.02 2.97
CA PHE A 41 7.09 11.19 2.93
C PHE A 41 8.52 10.79 2.53
N TRP A 42 9.07 9.72 3.11
CA TRP A 42 10.38 9.21 2.74
C TRP A 42 10.45 8.87 1.24
N GLY A 43 9.49 8.10 0.72
CA GLY A 43 9.39 7.77 -0.70
C GLY A 43 9.32 9.01 -1.58
N ALA A 44 8.53 10.01 -1.19
CA ALA A 44 8.44 11.30 -1.88
C ALA A 44 9.76 12.07 -1.86
N THR A 45 10.51 12.06 -0.75
CA THR A 45 11.82 12.71 -0.69
C THR A 45 12.86 12.02 -1.59
N VAL A 46 12.88 10.68 -1.62
CA VAL A 46 13.75 9.91 -2.52
C VAL A 46 13.42 10.26 -3.98
N LEU A 47 12.12 10.35 -4.29
CA LEU A 47 11.65 10.73 -5.61
C LEU A 47 12.07 12.16 -5.99
N TRP A 48 11.87 13.12 -5.09
CA TRP A 48 12.25 14.52 -5.29
C TRP A 48 13.76 14.66 -5.56
N ARG A 49 14.58 13.90 -4.84
CA ARG A 49 16.05 13.90 -5.01
C ARG A 49 16.52 13.20 -6.29
N SER A 50 15.65 12.46 -6.98
CA SER A 50 15.99 11.77 -8.24
C SER A 50 15.99 12.68 -9.48
N ASN A 51 15.81 13.99 -9.30
CA ASN A 51 15.61 14.98 -10.36
C ASN A 51 14.41 14.63 -11.27
N PRO A 52 13.18 14.65 -10.71
CA PRO A 52 11.96 14.24 -11.43
C PRO A 52 11.61 15.17 -12.60
N TRP A 53 12.29 16.32 -12.71
CA TRP A 53 12.10 17.32 -13.75
C TRP A 53 13.05 17.14 -14.96
N SER A 54 13.95 16.16 -14.91
CA SER A 54 14.79 15.84 -16.08
C SER A 54 13.95 15.25 -17.21
N GLU A 55 14.30 15.51 -18.47
CA GLU A 55 13.68 14.85 -19.63
C GLU A 55 13.82 13.31 -19.58
N SER A 56 14.80 12.81 -18.83
CA SER A 56 15.01 11.39 -18.59
C SER A 56 14.01 10.78 -17.60
N TYR A 57 13.27 11.60 -16.85
CA TYR A 57 12.30 11.15 -15.87
C TYR A 57 10.94 10.91 -16.53
N SER A 58 10.70 9.66 -16.92
CA SER A 58 9.42 9.26 -17.49
C SER A 58 8.33 9.17 -16.41
N VAL A 59 7.13 9.71 -16.69
CA VAL A 59 5.88 9.46 -15.93
C VAL A 59 5.69 7.96 -15.64
N ARG A 60 6.14 7.10 -16.57
CA ARG A 60 6.09 5.65 -16.39
C ARG A 60 6.98 5.12 -15.27
N ARG A 61 8.12 5.77 -14.99
CA ARG A 61 9.00 5.45 -13.85
C ARG A 61 8.34 5.79 -12.53
N PHE A 62 7.64 6.92 -12.45
CA PHE A 62 6.83 7.29 -11.29
C PHE A 62 5.78 6.22 -10.99
N TRP A 63 4.92 5.90 -11.96
CA TRP A 63 3.87 4.90 -11.78
C TRP A 63 4.42 3.51 -11.48
N SER A 64 5.53 3.12 -12.12
CA SER A 64 6.21 1.86 -11.80
C SER A 64 6.63 1.80 -10.33
N GLY A 65 7.28 2.84 -9.81
CA GLY A 65 7.68 2.92 -8.41
C GLY A 65 6.48 2.95 -7.46
N LEU A 66 5.43 3.71 -7.80
CA LEU A 66 4.21 3.79 -7.00
C LEU A 66 3.52 2.42 -6.89
N PHE A 67 3.29 1.74 -8.01
CA PHE A 67 2.64 0.42 -8.01
C PHE A 67 3.48 -0.65 -7.32
N LEU A 68 4.81 -0.65 -7.52
CA LEU A 68 5.68 -1.59 -6.82
C LEU A 68 5.69 -1.32 -5.30
N GLY A 69 5.86 -0.08 -4.88
CA GLY A 69 5.88 0.29 -3.47
C GLY A 69 4.56 -0.02 -2.77
N SER A 70 3.44 0.41 -3.35
CA SER A 70 2.11 0.13 -2.80
C SER A 70 1.78 -1.37 -2.82
N GLY A 71 2.18 -2.10 -3.86
CA GLY A 71 1.97 -3.54 -3.95
C GLY A 71 2.74 -4.33 -2.90
N VAL A 72 4.02 -3.97 -2.67
CA VAL A 72 4.82 -4.55 -1.57
C VAL A 72 4.14 -4.24 -0.24
N PHE A 73 3.80 -2.97 0.00
CA PHE A 73 3.18 -2.57 1.26
C PHE A 73 1.89 -3.34 1.54
N ASN A 74 0.91 -3.30 0.62
CA ASN A 74 -0.38 -3.98 0.81
C ASN A 74 -0.21 -5.49 1.00
N PHE A 75 0.64 -6.15 0.21
CA PHE A 75 0.80 -7.60 0.34
C PHE A 75 1.45 -7.99 1.68
N PHE A 76 2.50 -7.29 2.10
CA PHE A 76 3.12 -7.60 3.40
C PHE A 76 2.23 -7.25 4.57
N GLU A 77 1.48 -6.16 4.47
CA GLU A 77 0.52 -5.73 5.47
C GLU A 77 -0.61 -6.75 5.61
N GLY A 78 -1.21 -7.21 4.51
CA GLY A 78 -2.23 -8.27 4.53
C GLY A 78 -1.70 -9.58 5.12
N ILE A 79 -0.55 -10.07 4.64
CA ILE A 79 0.09 -11.27 5.19
C ILE A 79 0.36 -11.15 6.69
N ILE A 80 0.94 -10.05 7.15
CA ILE A 80 1.33 -9.90 8.55
C ILE A 80 0.10 -9.62 9.42
N ASN A 81 -0.71 -8.61 9.10
CA ASN A 81 -1.74 -8.12 10.00
C ASN A 81 -3.08 -8.87 9.87
N HIS A 82 -3.41 -9.40 8.71
CA HIS A 82 -4.68 -10.08 8.49
C HIS A 82 -4.53 -11.58 8.75
N HIS A 83 -3.43 -12.20 8.29
CA HIS A 83 -3.27 -13.67 8.37
C HIS A 83 -2.37 -14.16 9.50
N ILE A 84 -1.30 -13.43 9.86
CA ILE A 84 -0.38 -13.88 10.92
C ILE A 84 -0.80 -13.35 12.29
N LEU A 85 -1.07 -12.04 12.37
CA LEU A 85 -1.44 -11.37 13.62
C LEU A 85 -2.95 -11.33 13.84
N GLU A 86 -3.75 -11.44 12.77
CA GLU A 86 -5.23 -11.45 12.83
C GLU A 86 -5.82 -10.23 13.57
N ILE A 87 -5.18 -9.07 13.40
CA ILE A 87 -5.56 -7.82 14.08
C ILE A 87 -6.36 -6.86 13.19
N HIS A 88 -6.17 -6.95 11.86
CA HIS A 88 -6.64 -5.95 10.89
C HIS A 88 -7.39 -6.59 9.72
N HIS A 89 -8.39 -7.42 9.96
CA HIS A 89 -9.21 -7.95 8.87
C HIS A 89 -9.92 -6.83 8.09
N VAL A 90 -10.06 -6.99 6.77
CA VAL A 90 -10.75 -6.01 5.90
C VAL A 90 -12.22 -5.84 6.32
N ARG A 91 -12.87 -6.96 6.65
CA ARG A 91 -14.28 -7.03 7.05
C ARG A 91 -14.43 -7.95 8.27
N PRO A 92 -14.10 -7.46 9.47
CA PRO A 92 -14.16 -8.26 10.68
C PRO A 92 -15.59 -8.71 10.99
N GLY A 93 -15.76 -10.00 11.33
CA GLY A 93 -17.04 -10.60 11.74
C GLY A 93 -18.00 -10.99 10.61
N ASP A 94 -17.60 -10.85 9.35
CA ASP A 94 -18.40 -11.33 8.22
C ASP A 94 -18.11 -12.81 7.90
N PRO A 95 -19.10 -13.61 7.45
CA PRO A 95 -18.88 -15.01 7.10
C PRO A 95 -17.81 -15.25 6.02
N TYR A 96 -17.49 -14.24 5.21
CA TYR A 96 -16.50 -14.30 4.14
C TYR A 96 -15.22 -13.49 4.43
N GLU A 97 -14.96 -13.12 5.70
CA GLU A 97 -13.79 -12.34 6.14
C GLU A 97 -12.47 -12.77 5.47
N PHE A 98 -12.15 -14.07 5.53
CA PHE A 98 -10.96 -14.64 4.89
C PHE A 98 -10.84 -14.34 3.39
N TYR A 99 -11.96 -14.33 2.66
CA TYR A 99 -11.96 -14.02 1.22
C TYR A 99 -11.77 -12.54 0.94
N TYR A 100 -12.21 -11.65 1.84
CA TYR A 100 -11.89 -10.23 1.76
C TYR A 100 -10.39 -9.99 1.94
N ASP A 101 -9.76 -10.67 2.91
CA ASP A 101 -8.32 -10.56 3.14
C ASP A 101 -7.52 -11.13 1.96
N LEU A 102 -7.95 -12.27 1.40
CA LEU A 102 -7.32 -12.83 0.20
C LEU A 102 -7.47 -11.92 -1.02
N ALA A 103 -8.63 -11.26 -1.17
CA ALA A 103 -8.84 -10.29 -2.25
C ALA A 103 -7.92 -9.07 -2.08
N PHE A 104 -7.72 -8.61 -0.84
CA PHE A 104 -6.79 -7.53 -0.52
C PHE A 104 -5.34 -7.88 -0.90
N ASP A 105 -4.86 -9.08 -0.52
CA ASP A 105 -3.55 -9.57 -0.95
C ASP A 105 -3.45 -9.69 -2.47
N GLY A 106 -4.51 -10.19 -3.11
CA GLY A 106 -4.61 -10.28 -4.56
C GLY A 106 -4.47 -8.93 -5.26
N ILE A 107 -5.03 -7.87 -4.69
CA ILE A 107 -4.84 -6.49 -5.17
C ILE A 107 -3.37 -6.07 -5.00
N GLY A 108 -2.73 -6.39 -3.87
CA GLY A 108 -1.30 -6.15 -3.66
C GLY A 108 -0.43 -6.81 -4.73
N VAL A 109 -0.67 -8.09 -5.01
CA VAL A 109 0.02 -8.85 -6.08
C VAL A 109 -0.25 -8.24 -7.46
N LEU A 110 -1.50 -7.85 -7.76
CA LEU A 110 -1.84 -7.20 -9.03
C LEU A 110 -1.08 -5.89 -9.22
N MET A 111 -0.97 -5.07 -8.16
CA MET A 111 -0.17 -3.84 -8.18
C MET A 111 1.31 -4.13 -8.47
N LEU A 112 1.88 -5.18 -7.85
CA LEU A 112 3.25 -5.62 -8.15
C LEU A 112 3.44 -6.00 -9.62
N ILE A 113 2.50 -6.76 -10.20
CA ILE A 113 2.53 -7.18 -11.61
C ILE A 113 2.49 -5.95 -12.54
N ILE A 114 1.60 -5.00 -12.26
CA ILE A 114 1.48 -3.75 -13.04
C ILE A 114 2.78 -2.94 -12.93
N GLY A 115 3.27 -2.71 -11.71
CA GLY A 115 4.48 -1.94 -11.46
C GLY A 115 5.72 -2.55 -12.11
N TRP A 116 5.84 -3.88 -12.07
CA TRP A 116 6.91 -4.62 -12.71
C TRP A 116 6.83 -4.54 -14.25
N SER A 117 5.63 -4.66 -14.81
CA SER A 117 5.42 -4.55 -16.26
C SER A 117 5.82 -3.17 -16.78
N LEU A 118 5.47 -2.11 -16.05
CA LEU A 118 5.91 -0.74 -16.34
C LEU A 118 7.44 -0.62 -16.24
N TYR A 119 8.05 -1.19 -15.20
CA TYR A 119 9.52 -1.18 -15.02
C TYR A 119 10.26 -1.81 -16.19
N ARG A 120 9.81 -2.99 -16.66
CA ARG A 120 10.45 -3.69 -17.79
C ARG A 120 10.41 -2.87 -19.07
N SER A 121 9.29 -2.21 -19.33
CA SER A 121 9.14 -1.39 -20.54
C SER A 121 10.09 -0.18 -20.58
N LEU A 122 10.51 0.34 -19.43
CA LEU A 122 11.52 1.41 -19.33
C LEU A 122 12.91 0.94 -19.75
N LYS A 123 13.27 -0.32 -19.42
CA LYS A 123 14.55 -0.90 -19.83
C LYS A 123 14.63 -1.08 -21.35
N THR A 124 13.51 -1.43 -21.98
CA THR A 124 13.44 -1.60 -23.43
C THR A 124 13.73 -0.28 -24.15
N VAL A 125 13.10 0.83 -23.75
CA VAL A 125 13.29 2.13 -24.41
C VAL A 125 14.75 2.62 -24.34
N ARG A 126 15.40 2.46 -23.18
CA ARG A 126 16.81 2.86 -23.00
C ARG A 126 17.79 2.05 -23.87
N ARG A 127 17.40 0.83 -24.29
CA ARG A 127 18.26 -0.06 -25.08
C ARG A 127 18.29 0.29 -26.58
N TYR A 128 17.32 1.07 -27.07
CA TYR A 128 17.20 1.50 -28.46
C TYR A 128 17.61 2.96 -28.71
N SER A 129 18.05 3.68 -27.67
CA SER A 129 18.43 5.09 -27.72
C SER A 129 19.96 5.30 -27.58
N ILE A 130 20.74 4.27 -27.92
CA ILE A 130 22.21 4.29 -27.96
C ILE A 130 22.65 4.17 -29.42
#